data_AF-A0A1Q3ZZW4-F1
#
_entry.id   AF-A0A1Q3ZZW4-F1
#
_cell.length_a   1.000
_cell.length_b   1.000
_cell.length_c   1.000
_cell.angle_alpha   90.00
_cell.angle_beta   90.00
_cell.angle_gamma   90.00
#
_symmetry.space_group_name_H-M   'P 1'
#
loop_
_entity.id
_entity.type
_entity.pdbx_description
1 polymer ?
#
loop_
_entity_poly.entity_id
_entity_poly.type
_entity_poly.pdbx_seq_one_letter_code
_entity_poly.pdbx_strand_id
1 'polypeptide(L)'
;MAQTSTTRRPASRGPAPDRQSVRSLLVKIVLLGIVDAISVYAAFALVLQDNWVVAIVVLAVTALVNWIYFSRRLIPAKYLTPGLIFLAVFQVFVLLYTGYVGFTNYGTGHNGTKQQAVSSLLASSLQRVEDSPTYPVTVVDRLGELGLLVTDPSTGEAYVGTGDEPLAAVPDAEFEGRKAVSAPGWTSLSFQDVIARTEEITALAVPYSDDPNDGALRTPDGSNAYRYLSTLEFDEQAGSMTNTQTGVVYSDIGTGAFVAEDGSELRPGWQITVGFDNFIRAFTEPSIRGPLVYVTIWTFVFAIASVFLCFALGLLLAITFQNARMRGVKYYRLLLVLPYAFPAFLSILVWKGMMNESFGFINQVIFGGADIPWLTDPSLAKVSAILVNVWLGFPYMFLICTGALQAIPEELTEAATMDGARGWGVFRQIKLPLLLSTTAPVLIASFAFNFNNFNLVYLLNNGGPRDTTTSLPVGHTDLLISMVYKVAFTGQNRDYGLASAFSILIFLIVAAIAVISFSRTKALEEIQR
;
A
#
# COMPACT_ATOMS: atom_id res chain seq x y z
N MET A 1 -14.60 65.25 48.65
CA MET A 1 -13.24 65.00 49.15
C MET A 1 -13.00 63.50 49.18
N ALA A 2 -12.24 62.98 48.21
CA ALA A 2 -11.44 61.75 48.29
C ALA A 2 -10.73 61.58 46.94
N GLN A 3 -9.45 61.91 46.91
CA GLN A 3 -8.55 61.70 45.77
C GLN A 3 -8.18 60.20 45.71
N THR A 4 -8.44 59.53 44.59
CA THR A 4 -7.87 58.23 44.28
C THR A 4 -6.58 58.44 43.50
N SER A 5 -5.44 58.16 44.15
CA SER A 5 -4.12 58.18 43.55
C SER A 5 -3.98 57.08 42.50
N THR A 6 -3.82 57.46 41.23
CA THR A 6 -3.48 56.55 40.13
C THR A 6 -1.99 56.23 40.17
N THR A 7 -1.63 55.08 40.74
CA THR A 7 -0.27 54.51 40.63
C THR A 7 -0.11 53.89 39.24
N ARG A 8 0.60 54.60 38.34
CA ARG A 8 1.10 54.03 37.08
C ARG A 8 2.08 52.89 37.41
N ARG A 9 1.69 51.65 37.13
CA ARG A 9 2.62 50.50 37.04
C ARG A 9 3.66 50.79 35.95
N PRO A 10 4.96 50.56 36.19
CA PRO A 10 5.95 50.64 35.13
C PRO A 10 5.67 49.52 34.12
N ALA A 11 5.69 49.86 32.83
CA ALA A 11 5.61 48.88 31.75
C ALA A 11 6.69 47.81 31.97
N SER A 12 6.27 46.55 32.06
CA SER A 12 7.20 45.43 32.04
C SER A 12 8.01 45.50 30.75
N ARG A 13 9.33 45.69 30.87
CA ARG A 13 10.25 45.46 29.75
C ARG A 13 9.97 44.04 29.25
N GLY A 14 9.55 43.90 28.00
CA GLY A 14 9.44 42.61 27.34
C GLY A 14 10.76 41.83 27.45
N PRO A 15 10.73 40.50 27.40
CA PRO A 15 11.94 39.70 27.55
C PRO A 15 12.98 40.15 26.52
N ALA A 16 14.20 40.41 27.01
CA ALA A 16 15.35 40.73 26.15
C ALA A 16 15.53 39.61 25.11
N PRO A 17 16.03 39.91 23.89
CA PRO A 17 16.25 38.89 22.87
C PRO A 17 17.21 37.84 23.42
N ASP A 18 16.71 36.62 23.55
CA ASP A 18 17.44 35.47 24.06
C ASP A 18 18.72 35.29 23.25
N ARG A 19 19.87 35.60 23.86
CA ARG A 19 21.18 35.40 23.26
C ARG A 19 21.35 33.89 23.16
N GLN A 20 21.05 33.32 21.99
CA GLN A 20 21.27 31.90 21.71
C GLN A 20 22.66 31.52 22.23
N SER A 21 22.70 30.67 23.25
CA SER A 21 23.95 30.17 23.80
C SER A 21 24.77 29.58 22.64
N VAL A 22 26.06 29.92 22.55
CA VAL A 22 26.95 29.42 21.49
C VAL A 22 26.84 27.89 21.35
N ARG A 23 26.60 27.20 22.48
CA ARG A 23 26.33 25.75 22.51
C ARG A 23 25.07 25.34 21.73
N SER A 24 23.95 26.06 21.87
CA SER A 24 22.72 25.71 21.15
C SER A 24 22.82 26.00 19.65
N LEU A 25 23.56 27.04 19.26
CA LEU A 25 23.89 27.30 17.87
C LEU A 25 24.75 26.17 17.28
N LEU A 26 25.80 25.75 17.99
CA LEU A 26 26.69 24.67 17.56
C LEU A 26 25.94 23.35 17.42
N VAL A 27 25.15 22.95 18.42
CA VAL A 27 24.33 21.72 18.35
C VAL A 27 23.40 21.76 17.15
N LYS A 28 22.75 22.89 16.89
CA LYS A 28 21.87 23.05 15.73
C LYS A 28 22.61 22.92 14.40
N ILE A 29 23.80 23.52 14.27
CA ILE A 29 24.63 23.40 13.07
C ILE A 29 25.08 21.96 12.86
N VAL A 30 25.49 21.27 13.92
CA VAL A 30 25.91 19.86 13.83
C VAL A 30 24.74 18.97 13.39
N LEU A 31 23.57 19.11 14.01
CA LEU A 31 22.40 18.30 13.66
C LEU A 31 21.93 18.55 12.21
N LEU A 32 21.86 19.82 11.79
CA LEU A 32 21.53 20.14 10.39
C LEU A 32 22.63 19.66 9.44
N GLY A 33 23.89 19.78 9.81
CA GLY A 33 25.01 19.28 9.02
C GLY A 33 24.97 17.77 8.79
N ILE A 34 24.51 16.99 9.78
CA ILE A 34 24.29 15.55 9.61
C ILE A 34 23.16 15.28 8.61
N VAL A 35 22.04 16.00 8.73
CA VAL A 35 20.90 15.88 7.80
C VAL A 35 21.33 16.25 6.38
N ASP A 36 22.12 17.31 6.23
CA ASP A 36 22.63 17.78 4.94
C ASP A 36 23.61 16.76 4.33
N ALA A 37 24.52 16.22 5.13
CA ALA A 37 25.46 15.19 4.68
C ALA A 37 24.73 13.94 4.17
N ILE A 38 23.71 13.46 4.91
CA ILE A 38 22.87 12.34 4.48
C ILE A 38 22.11 12.69 3.20
N SER A 39 21.57 13.91 3.11
CA SER A 39 20.79 14.36 1.95
C SER A 39 21.64 14.47 0.69
N VAL A 40 22.87 15.00 0.81
CA VAL A 40 23.83 15.10 -0.30
C VAL A 40 24.32 13.73 -0.73
N TYR A 41 24.61 12.84 0.22
CA TYR A 41 24.96 11.45 -0.10
C TYR A 41 23.82 10.75 -0.85
N ALA A 42 22.58 10.89 -0.37
CA ALA A 42 21.40 10.34 -1.03
C ALA A 42 21.21 10.93 -2.44
N ALA A 43 21.34 12.24 -2.61
CA ALA A 43 21.24 12.89 -3.91
C ALA A 43 22.34 12.41 -4.88
N PHE A 44 23.57 12.25 -4.40
CA PHE A 44 24.67 11.70 -5.20
C PHE A 44 24.39 10.26 -5.65
N ALA A 45 23.93 9.40 -4.74
CA ALA A 45 23.54 8.03 -5.08
C ALA A 45 22.39 7.98 -6.11
N LEU A 46 21.42 8.90 -6.02
CA LEU A 46 20.31 9.00 -6.97
C LEU A 46 20.76 9.49 -8.36
N VAL A 47 21.72 10.41 -8.42
CA VAL A 47 22.30 10.87 -9.70
C VAL A 47 23.08 9.76 -10.38
N LEU A 48 23.81 8.93 -9.62
CA LEU A 48 24.51 7.75 -10.16
C LEU A 48 23.57 6.70 -10.77
N GLN A 49 22.28 6.74 -10.42
CA GLN A 49 21.23 5.87 -10.95
C GLN A 49 20.34 6.60 -11.99
N ASP A 50 20.79 7.75 -12.52
CA ASP A 50 20.05 8.61 -13.45
C ASP A 50 18.68 9.10 -12.94
N ASN A 51 18.44 9.06 -11.62
CA ASN A 51 17.18 9.52 -11.01
C ASN A 51 17.25 11.00 -10.60
N TRP A 52 17.38 11.87 -11.61
CA TRP A 52 17.54 13.31 -11.43
C TRP A 52 16.36 13.98 -10.72
N VAL A 53 15.13 13.53 -10.97
CA VAL A 53 13.92 14.13 -10.40
C VAL A 53 13.91 13.96 -8.88
N VAL A 54 14.15 12.74 -8.39
CA VAL A 54 14.15 12.49 -6.94
C VAL A 54 15.33 13.19 -6.27
N ALA A 55 16.50 13.23 -6.90
CA ALA A 55 17.66 13.97 -6.39
C ALA A 55 17.35 15.46 -6.19
N ILE A 56 16.71 16.10 -7.18
CA ILE A 56 16.30 17.52 -7.10
C ILE A 56 15.30 17.72 -5.96
N VAL A 57 14.32 16.84 -5.80
CA VAL A 57 13.33 16.93 -4.72
C VAL A 57 14.00 16.82 -3.35
N VAL A 58 14.91 15.87 -3.15
CA VAL A 58 15.68 15.72 -1.90
C VAL A 58 16.42 17.01 -1.57
N LEU A 59 17.19 17.56 -2.53
CA LEU A 59 17.94 18.80 -2.32
C LEU A 59 17.03 20.00 -2.03
N ALA A 60 15.89 20.11 -2.73
CA ALA A 60 14.93 21.18 -2.51
C ALA A 60 14.29 21.12 -1.12
N VAL A 61 13.92 19.92 -0.65
CA VAL A 61 13.38 19.71 0.70
C VAL A 61 14.44 20.03 1.75
N THR A 62 15.68 19.58 1.56
CA THR A 62 16.79 19.87 2.49
C THR A 62 17.09 21.37 2.54
N ALA A 63 17.08 22.07 1.41
CA ALA A 63 17.22 23.53 1.37
C ALA A 63 16.07 24.25 2.10
N LEU A 64 14.83 23.78 1.92
CA LEU A 64 13.65 24.30 2.62
C LEU A 64 13.76 24.11 4.14
N VAL A 65 14.17 22.93 4.59
CA VAL A 65 14.39 22.62 6.02
C VAL A 65 15.46 23.55 6.59
N ASN A 66 16.60 23.69 5.91
CA ASN A 66 17.65 24.61 6.34
C ASN A 66 17.14 26.04 6.44
N TRP A 67 16.43 26.53 5.42
CA TRP A 67 15.85 27.88 5.43
C TRP A 67 14.91 28.09 6.61
N ILE A 68 14.02 27.12 6.91
CA ILE A 68 13.09 27.19 8.04
C ILE A 68 13.86 27.21 9.37
N TYR A 69 14.82 26.31 9.56
CA TYR A 69 15.52 26.19 10.83
C TYR A 69 16.46 27.37 11.06
N PHE A 70 17.18 27.87 10.05
CA PHE A 70 18.03 29.06 10.14
C PHE A 70 17.25 30.37 10.24
N SER A 71 16.02 30.44 9.73
CA SER A 71 15.17 31.62 9.87
C SER A 71 14.85 31.93 11.33
N ARG A 72 14.94 33.22 11.69
CA ARG A 72 14.54 33.74 13.00
C ARG A 72 13.04 34.04 13.10
N ARG A 73 12.35 34.14 11.96
CA ARG A 73 10.92 34.53 11.88
C ARG A 73 9.98 33.32 11.86
N LEU A 74 10.46 32.16 11.39
CA LEU A 74 9.64 30.95 11.18
C LEU A 74 9.61 30.02 12.41
N ILE A 75 9.35 30.56 13.60
CA ILE A 75 9.32 29.75 14.83
C ILE A 75 8.24 28.65 14.77
N PRO A 76 6.97 28.94 14.40
CA PRO A 76 5.94 27.90 14.33
C PRO A 76 6.26 26.79 13.31
N ALA A 77 6.87 27.16 12.18
CA ALA A 77 7.20 26.20 11.12
C ALA A 77 8.22 25.15 11.59
N LYS A 78 9.16 25.49 12.49
CA LYS A 78 10.13 24.54 13.03
C LYS A 78 9.48 23.36 13.75
N TYR A 79 8.33 23.58 14.39
CA TYR A 79 7.58 22.52 15.08
C TYR A 79 6.75 21.69 14.11
N LEU A 80 6.26 22.29 13.03
CA LEU A 80 5.42 21.62 12.02
C LEU A 80 6.24 20.85 10.98
N THR A 81 7.47 21.29 10.69
CA THR A 81 8.26 20.80 9.56
C THR A 81 8.46 19.28 9.58
N PRO A 82 8.88 18.64 10.68
CA PRO A 82 9.04 17.17 10.70
C PRO A 82 7.74 16.44 10.38
N GLY A 83 6.62 16.90 10.96
CA GLY A 83 5.30 16.31 10.72
C GLY A 83 4.82 16.51 9.28
N LEU A 84 5.06 17.69 8.70
CA LEU A 84 4.71 17.98 7.29
C LEU A 84 5.54 17.17 6.31
N ILE A 85 6.83 16.93 6.58
CA ILE A 85 7.67 16.06 5.75
C ILE A 85 7.15 14.64 5.80
N PHE A 86 6.88 14.10 6.99
CA PHE A 86 6.32 12.75 7.09
C PHE A 86 4.95 12.64 6.43
N LEU A 87 4.09 13.64 6.57
CA LEU A 87 2.82 13.69 5.85
C LEU A 87 3.02 13.74 4.34
N ALA A 88 3.97 14.53 3.84
CA ALA A 88 4.25 14.63 2.42
C ALA A 88 4.77 13.30 1.85
N VAL A 89 5.76 12.69 2.51
CA VAL A 89 6.43 11.47 2.05
C VAL A 89 5.55 10.23 2.22
N PHE A 90 4.92 10.05 3.38
CA PHE A 90 4.20 8.82 3.70
C PHE A 90 2.70 8.87 3.36
N GLN A 91 2.11 10.05 3.19
CA GLN A 91 0.69 10.17 2.87
C GLN A 91 0.46 10.79 1.48
N VAL A 92 0.98 11.99 1.23
CA VAL A 92 0.68 12.74 -0.01
C VAL A 92 1.32 12.08 -1.21
N PHE A 93 2.60 11.70 -1.14
CA PHE A 93 3.28 11.00 -2.23
C PHE A 93 2.61 9.67 -2.54
N VAL A 94 2.30 8.86 -1.53
CA VAL A 94 1.59 7.57 -1.73
C VAL A 94 0.25 7.79 -2.44
N LEU A 95 -0.50 8.83 -2.05
CA LEU A 95 -1.77 9.17 -2.67
C LEU A 95 -1.58 9.61 -4.13
N LEU A 96 -0.62 10.49 -4.41
CA LEU A 96 -0.34 10.97 -5.77
C LEU A 96 0.19 9.87 -6.68
N TYR A 97 1.06 9.00 -6.15
CA TYR A 97 1.60 7.87 -6.88
C TYR A 97 0.51 6.85 -7.21
N THR A 98 -0.37 6.52 -6.24
CA THR A 98 -1.58 5.72 -6.51
C THR A 98 -2.45 6.43 -7.56
N GLY A 99 -2.59 7.76 -7.46
CA GLY A 99 -3.18 8.63 -8.47
C GLY A 99 -2.66 8.35 -9.88
N TYR A 100 -1.35 8.48 -10.05
CA TYR A 100 -0.63 8.25 -11.29
C TYR A 100 -0.81 6.83 -11.84
N VAL A 101 -0.66 5.81 -11.00
CA VAL A 101 -0.83 4.40 -11.40
C VAL A 101 -2.22 4.16 -11.99
N GLY A 102 -3.25 4.85 -11.49
CA GLY A 102 -4.61 4.81 -12.03
C GLY A 102 -4.73 5.19 -13.51
N PHE A 103 -3.77 5.94 -14.07
CA PHE A 103 -3.70 6.33 -15.47
C PHE A 103 -2.77 5.44 -16.31
N THR A 104 -2.34 4.30 -15.78
CA THR A 104 -1.40 3.37 -16.45
C THR A 104 -1.99 1.98 -16.59
N ASN A 105 -1.42 1.15 -17.47
CA ASN A 105 -1.72 -0.29 -17.58
C ASN A 105 -0.94 -1.15 -16.56
N TYR A 106 -0.40 -0.56 -15.50
CA TYR A 106 0.46 -1.27 -14.54
C TYR A 106 -0.28 -2.49 -13.95
N GLY A 107 0.36 -3.66 -14.01
CA GLY A 107 -0.26 -4.93 -13.64
C GLY A 107 0.53 -6.12 -14.14
N THR A 108 -0.02 -7.33 -13.95
CA THR A 108 0.58 -8.57 -14.47
C THR A 108 0.92 -8.42 -15.96
N GLY A 109 2.20 -8.59 -16.28
CA GLY A 109 2.69 -8.50 -17.65
C GLY A 109 3.17 -7.12 -18.09
N HIS A 110 2.92 -6.04 -17.34
CA HIS A 110 3.33 -4.67 -17.69
C HIS A 110 4.06 -4.00 -16.52
N ASN A 111 5.21 -4.58 -16.11
CA ASN A 111 5.92 -4.19 -14.89
C ASN A 111 7.15 -3.30 -15.12
N GLY A 112 7.56 -3.10 -16.37
CA GLY A 112 8.83 -2.46 -16.69
C GLY A 112 8.77 -1.62 -17.96
N THR A 113 9.96 -1.28 -18.47
CA THR A 113 10.15 -0.52 -19.71
C THR A 113 10.05 -1.42 -20.94
N LYS A 114 9.88 -0.81 -22.13
CA LYS A 114 9.84 -1.54 -23.40
C LYS A 114 11.13 -2.33 -23.65
N GLN A 115 12.28 -1.76 -23.30
CA GLN A 115 13.59 -2.39 -23.44
C GLN A 115 13.69 -3.66 -22.57
N GLN A 116 13.25 -3.57 -21.31
CA GLN A 116 13.21 -4.73 -20.40
C GLN A 116 12.25 -5.82 -20.90
N ALA A 117 11.14 -5.45 -21.52
CA ALA A 117 10.20 -6.39 -22.11
C ALA A 117 10.80 -7.11 -23.33
N VAL A 118 11.44 -6.37 -24.24
CA VAL A 118 12.15 -6.92 -25.42
C VAL A 118 13.23 -7.92 -25.00
N SER A 119 14.10 -7.53 -24.06
CA SER A 119 15.17 -8.42 -23.59
C SER A 119 14.61 -9.69 -22.95
N SER A 120 13.55 -9.57 -22.14
CA SER A 120 12.87 -10.72 -21.52
C SER A 120 12.24 -11.65 -22.54
N LEU A 121 11.58 -11.09 -23.57
CA LEU A 121 10.96 -11.86 -24.65
C LEU A 121 11.99 -12.66 -25.43
N LEU A 122 13.09 -12.02 -25.81
CA LEU A 122 14.19 -12.65 -26.54
C LEU A 122 14.84 -13.78 -25.74
N ALA A 123 15.14 -13.53 -24.45
CA ALA A 123 15.72 -14.52 -23.55
C ALA A 123 14.80 -15.72 -23.28
N SER A 124 13.48 -15.50 -23.23
CA SER A 124 12.49 -16.57 -22.98
C SER A 124 12.29 -17.49 -24.18
N SER A 125 12.61 -17.02 -25.40
CA SER A 125 12.37 -17.70 -26.67
C SER A 125 13.64 -18.31 -27.28
N LEU A 126 14.67 -18.51 -26.46
CA LEU A 126 15.95 -19.08 -26.87
C LEU A 126 15.84 -20.57 -27.24
N GLN A 127 16.22 -20.92 -28.47
CA GLN A 127 16.39 -22.29 -28.92
C GLN A 127 17.85 -22.56 -29.29
N ARG A 128 18.29 -23.80 -29.05
CA ARG A 128 19.65 -24.22 -29.38
C ARG A 128 19.82 -24.19 -30.89
N VAL A 129 20.89 -23.56 -31.36
CA VAL A 129 21.30 -23.66 -32.76
C VAL A 129 21.96 -25.02 -32.95
N GLU A 130 21.36 -25.89 -33.78
CA GLU A 130 21.79 -27.29 -33.96
C GLU A 130 23.27 -27.41 -34.39
N ASP A 131 23.73 -26.51 -35.28
CA ASP A 131 25.10 -26.50 -35.80
C ASP A 131 26.03 -25.52 -35.06
N SER A 132 25.67 -25.09 -33.84
CA SER A 132 26.55 -24.17 -33.09
C SER A 132 27.86 -24.85 -32.66
N PRO A 133 29.01 -24.14 -32.78
CA PRO A 133 30.26 -24.61 -32.21
C PRO A 133 30.11 -24.87 -30.71
N THR A 134 30.80 -25.91 -30.21
CA THR A 134 30.91 -26.15 -28.78
C THR A 134 31.91 -25.17 -28.18
N TYR A 135 31.47 -24.33 -27.25
CA TYR A 135 32.33 -23.41 -26.53
C TYR A 135 32.78 -24.05 -25.20
N PRO A 136 34.09 -24.27 -24.97
CA PRO A 136 34.57 -24.66 -23.65
C PRO A 136 34.29 -23.54 -22.66
N VAL A 137 33.66 -23.86 -21.52
CA VAL A 137 33.33 -22.87 -20.48
C VAL A 137 33.79 -23.31 -19.10
N THR A 138 34.22 -22.33 -18.31
CA THR A 138 34.43 -22.47 -16.86
C THR A 138 33.42 -21.58 -16.15
N VAL A 139 32.67 -22.15 -15.21
CA VAL A 139 31.72 -21.36 -14.41
C VAL A 139 32.51 -20.55 -13.38
N VAL A 140 32.24 -19.25 -13.34
CA VAL A 140 32.91 -18.30 -12.47
C VAL A 140 31.91 -17.56 -11.60
N ASP A 141 32.34 -17.08 -10.43
CA ASP A 141 31.53 -16.30 -9.50
C ASP A 141 32.24 -14.98 -9.14
N ARG A 142 31.46 -13.90 -9.08
CA ARG A 142 31.91 -12.58 -8.61
C ARG A 142 30.86 -12.03 -7.65
N LEU A 143 31.19 -12.03 -6.35
CA LEU A 143 30.33 -11.52 -5.27
C LEU A 143 28.95 -12.20 -5.21
N GLY A 144 28.87 -13.49 -5.58
CA GLY A 144 27.63 -14.29 -5.60
C GLY A 144 26.89 -14.30 -6.94
N GLU A 145 27.31 -13.49 -7.91
CA GLU A 145 26.80 -13.49 -9.28
C GLU A 145 27.54 -14.53 -10.12
N LEU A 146 26.79 -15.44 -10.76
CA LEU A 146 27.34 -16.45 -11.66
C LEU A 146 27.62 -15.87 -13.05
N GLY A 147 28.76 -16.26 -13.61
CA GLY A 147 29.13 -15.98 -14.98
C GLY A 147 29.74 -17.19 -15.68
N LEU A 148 29.93 -17.06 -16.99
CA LEU A 148 30.64 -18.04 -17.81
C LEU A 148 31.92 -17.41 -18.34
N LEU A 149 33.05 -18.04 -18.05
CA LEU A 149 34.32 -17.79 -18.73
C LEU A 149 34.38 -18.72 -19.95
N VAL A 150 34.19 -18.14 -21.12
CA VAL A 150 34.01 -18.81 -22.40
C VAL A 150 35.30 -18.72 -23.22
N THR A 151 35.72 -19.82 -23.84
CA THR A 151 36.79 -19.81 -24.83
C THR A 151 36.20 -19.91 -26.24
N ASP A 152 36.52 -18.97 -27.12
CA ASP A 152 36.08 -19.03 -28.52
C ASP A 152 36.86 -20.15 -29.25
N PRO A 153 36.17 -21.13 -29.86
CA PRO A 153 36.83 -22.26 -30.52
C PRO A 153 37.59 -21.89 -31.80
N SER A 154 37.29 -20.73 -32.40
CA SER A 154 37.88 -20.26 -33.66
C SER A 154 39.10 -19.36 -33.44
N THR A 155 39.02 -18.42 -32.49
CA THR A 155 40.12 -17.48 -32.18
C THR A 155 41.00 -17.97 -31.04
N GLY A 156 40.46 -18.80 -30.13
CA GLY A 156 41.13 -19.24 -28.92
C GLY A 156 41.15 -18.19 -27.79
N GLU A 157 40.45 -17.06 -27.98
CA GLU A 157 40.39 -15.98 -26.99
C GLU A 157 39.36 -16.28 -25.88
N ALA A 158 39.60 -15.72 -24.70
CA ALA A 158 38.70 -15.85 -23.55
C ALA A 158 37.77 -14.64 -23.43
N TYR A 159 36.53 -14.91 -23.08
CA TYR A 159 35.49 -13.93 -22.83
C TYR A 159 34.77 -14.28 -21.52
N VAL A 160 34.30 -13.29 -20.78
CA VAL A 160 33.50 -13.49 -19.57
C VAL A 160 32.22 -12.67 -19.63
N GLY A 161 31.11 -13.24 -19.18
CA GLY A 161 29.83 -12.53 -19.07
C GLY A 161 28.94 -13.15 -18.01
N THR A 162 27.88 -12.45 -17.64
CA THR A 162 26.88 -12.87 -16.64
C THR A 162 25.50 -12.95 -17.27
N GLY A 163 24.45 -13.16 -16.46
CA GLY A 163 23.07 -13.08 -16.95
C GLY A 163 22.68 -11.68 -17.44
N ASP A 164 23.33 -10.64 -16.91
CA ASP A 164 23.02 -9.24 -17.18
C ASP A 164 24.12 -8.54 -18.01
N GLU A 165 25.37 -9.03 -17.95
CA GLU A 165 26.51 -8.49 -18.70
C GLU A 165 26.84 -9.39 -19.92
N PRO A 166 26.95 -8.83 -21.14
CA PRO A 166 27.35 -9.60 -22.31
C PRO A 166 28.82 -10.04 -22.23
N LEU A 167 29.23 -10.93 -23.15
CA LEU A 167 30.60 -11.43 -23.24
C LEU A 167 31.61 -10.29 -23.48
N ALA A 168 32.48 -10.06 -22.49
CA ALA A 168 33.60 -9.13 -22.57
C ALA A 168 34.94 -9.87 -22.68
N ALA A 169 35.84 -9.40 -23.54
CA ALA A 169 37.14 -10.03 -23.73
C ALA A 169 38.01 -9.98 -22.46
N VAL A 170 38.67 -11.10 -22.14
CA VAL A 170 39.58 -11.25 -21.00
C VAL A 170 40.99 -11.58 -21.52
N PRO A 171 41.81 -10.56 -21.83
CA PRO A 171 43.14 -10.78 -22.40
C PRO A 171 44.11 -11.47 -21.42
N ASP A 172 43.91 -11.30 -20.12
CA ASP A 172 44.76 -11.86 -19.05
C ASP A 172 44.18 -13.13 -18.42
N ALA A 173 43.38 -13.90 -19.16
CA ALA A 173 42.86 -15.19 -18.68
C ALA A 173 43.95 -16.27 -18.66
N GLU A 174 43.93 -17.15 -17.66
CA GLU A 174 44.81 -18.33 -17.64
C GLU A 174 44.13 -19.51 -18.32
N PHE A 175 44.90 -20.25 -19.13
CA PHE A 175 44.39 -21.36 -19.93
C PHE A 175 45.04 -22.68 -19.52
N GLU A 176 44.22 -23.73 -19.42
CA GLU A 176 44.67 -25.11 -19.42
C GLU A 176 44.32 -25.75 -20.77
N GLY A 177 45.32 -25.91 -21.63
CA GLY A 177 45.12 -26.42 -22.99
C GLY A 177 44.33 -25.44 -23.86
N ARG A 178 43.09 -25.79 -24.21
CA ARG A 178 42.17 -24.99 -25.05
C ARG A 178 41.01 -24.37 -24.27
N LYS A 179 41.08 -24.38 -22.95
CA LYS A 179 40.01 -23.91 -22.06
C LYS A 179 40.57 -22.87 -21.10
N ALA A 180 39.96 -21.70 -21.05
CA ALA A 180 40.22 -20.70 -20.03
C ALA A 180 39.70 -21.20 -18.68
N VAL A 181 40.56 -21.25 -17.66
CA VAL A 181 40.26 -21.80 -16.33
C VAL A 181 40.21 -20.75 -15.23
N SER A 182 40.80 -19.58 -15.43
CA SER A 182 40.76 -18.47 -14.47
C SER A 182 40.74 -17.12 -15.17
N ALA A 183 40.15 -16.12 -14.52
CA ALA A 183 40.10 -14.74 -14.99
C ALA A 183 40.31 -13.76 -13.83
N PRO A 184 41.00 -12.62 -14.02
CA PRO A 184 41.20 -11.64 -12.97
C PRO A 184 39.89 -11.11 -12.40
N GLY A 185 39.76 -11.09 -11.07
CA GLY A 185 38.56 -10.60 -10.38
C GLY A 185 37.39 -11.59 -10.33
N TRP A 186 37.58 -12.81 -10.87
CA TRP A 186 36.59 -13.88 -10.88
C TRP A 186 37.09 -15.09 -10.08
N THR A 187 36.18 -15.77 -9.40
CA THR A 187 36.49 -17.03 -8.69
C THR A 187 35.96 -18.20 -9.50
N SER A 188 36.85 -19.03 -10.04
CA SER A 188 36.44 -20.24 -10.76
C SER A 188 35.85 -21.27 -9.81
N LEU A 189 34.66 -21.77 -10.13
CA LEU A 189 33.96 -22.74 -9.31
C LEU A 189 34.57 -24.14 -9.46
N SER A 190 34.66 -24.87 -8.35
CA SER A 190 35.05 -26.27 -8.39
C SER A 190 33.91 -27.14 -8.94
N PHE A 191 34.22 -28.38 -9.33
CA PHE A 191 33.20 -29.33 -9.76
C PHE A 191 32.10 -29.57 -8.70
N GLN A 192 32.46 -29.54 -7.41
CA GLN A 192 31.48 -29.68 -6.33
C GLN A 192 30.55 -28.47 -6.25
N ASP A 193 31.07 -27.26 -6.45
CA ASP A 193 30.28 -26.02 -6.44
C ASP A 193 29.34 -25.95 -7.65
N VAL A 194 29.82 -26.40 -8.82
CA VAL A 194 28.99 -26.52 -10.04
C VAL A 194 27.83 -27.49 -9.82
N ILE A 195 28.08 -28.65 -9.20
CA ILE A 195 27.00 -29.59 -8.85
C ILE A 195 26.03 -28.94 -7.85
N ALA A 196 26.53 -28.27 -6.82
CA ALA A 196 25.70 -27.64 -5.81
C ALA A 196 24.78 -26.53 -6.37
N ARG A 197 25.19 -25.87 -7.47
CA ARG A 197 24.46 -24.77 -8.13
C ARG A 197 23.94 -25.13 -9.53
N THR A 198 23.70 -26.41 -9.80
CA THR A 198 23.31 -26.89 -11.14
C THR A 198 22.06 -26.19 -11.68
N GLU A 199 21.04 -25.97 -10.85
CA GLU A 199 19.80 -25.29 -11.28
C GLU A 199 20.07 -23.84 -11.72
N GLU A 200 20.89 -23.10 -10.98
CA GLU A 200 21.26 -21.71 -11.34
C GLU A 200 22.11 -21.68 -12.62
N ILE A 201 23.07 -22.60 -12.76
CA ILE A 201 23.99 -22.66 -13.91
C ILE A 201 23.27 -23.04 -15.19
N THR A 202 22.32 -23.98 -15.13
CA THR A 202 21.53 -24.40 -16.31
C THR A 202 20.47 -23.37 -16.71
N ALA A 203 20.01 -22.56 -15.75
CA ALA A 203 19.16 -21.41 -16.01
C ALA A 203 19.93 -20.20 -16.59
N LEU A 204 21.24 -20.10 -16.31
CA LEU A 204 22.10 -19.01 -16.78
C LEU A 204 22.12 -18.94 -18.31
N ALA A 205 21.84 -17.75 -18.83
CA ALA A 205 21.97 -17.41 -20.24
C ALA A 205 22.82 -16.15 -20.34
N VAL A 206 24.04 -16.28 -20.87
CA VAL A 206 24.98 -15.17 -20.99
C VAL A 206 24.80 -14.53 -22.37
N PRO A 207 24.39 -13.24 -22.47
CA PRO A 207 24.23 -12.57 -23.75
C PRO A 207 25.52 -12.59 -24.57
N TYR A 208 25.41 -12.91 -25.86
CA TYR A 208 26.59 -13.03 -26.73
C TYR A 208 27.21 -11.66 -27.05
N SER A 209 26.39 -10.62 -27.17
CA SER A 209 26.80 -9.23 -27.40
C SER A 209 25.77 -8.27 -26.80
N ASP A 210 26.00 -6.97 -26.93
CA ASP A 210 25.01 -5.92 -26.60
C ASP A 210 23.77 -5.98 -27.51
N ASP A 211 23.85 -6.63 -28.68
CA ASP A 211 22.71 -6.85 -29.57
C ASP A 211 21.89 -8.05 -29.08
N PRO A 212 20.63 -7.85 -28.63
CA PRO A 212 19.78 -8.92 -28.15
C PRO A 212 19.51 -10.03 -29.19
N ASN A 213 19.62 -9.72 -30.48
CA ASN A 213 19.39 -10.67 -31.58
C ASN A 213 20.55 -11.66 -31.75
N ASP A 214 21.75 -11.36 -31.24
CA ASP A 214 22.90 -12.27 -31.30
C ASP A 214 22.75 -13.50 -30.39
N GLY A 215 21.72 -13.48 -29.53
CA GLY A 215 21.35 -14.58 -28.65
C GLY A 215 22.26 -14.70 -27.44
N ALA A 216 22.30 -15.90 -26.86
CA ALA A 216 23.02 -16.16 -25.62
C ALA A 216 23.75 -17.50 -25.64
N LEU A 217 24.79 -17.61 -24.83
CA LEU A 217 25.42 -18.89 -24.52
C LEU A 217 24.79 -19.50 -23.27
N ARG A 218 24.45 -20.78 -23.36
CA ARG A 218 23.94 -21.57 -22.24
C ARG A 218 24.73 -22.86 -22.09
N THR A 219 24.93 -23.28 -20.85
CA THR A 219 25.66 -24.52 -20.53
C THR A 219 24.74 -25.52 -19.82
N PRO A 220 24.55 -26.73 -20.38
CA PRO A 220 23.76 -27.77 -19.72
C PRO A 220 24.55 -28.54 -18.66
N ASP A 221 25.89 -28.43 -18.66
CA ASP A 221 26.80 -29.28 -17.86
C ASP A 221 27.88 -28.48 -17.11
N GLY A 222 27.91 -27.15 -17.23
CA GLY A 222 28.92 -26.27 -16.64
C GLY A 222 30.31 -26.39 -17.26
N SER A 223 30.46 -27.15 -18.35
CA SER A 223 31.77 -27.42 -18.99
C SER A 223 31.79 -27.04 -20.47
N ASN A 224 30.64 -27.15 -21.13
CA ASN A 224 30.43 -26.80 -22.53
C ASN A 224 29.21 -25.88 -22.65
N ALA A 225 29.33 -24.82 -23.42
CA ALA A 225 28.20 -23.98 -23.79
C ALA A 225 27.92 -24.09 -25.29
N TYR A 226 26.66 -23.83 -25.63
CA TYR A 226 26.18 -23.78 -27.01
C TYR A 226 25.50 -22.44 -27.25
N ARG A 227 25.45 -22.02 -28.52
CA ARG A 227 24.73 -20.80 -28.89
C ARG A 227 23.24 -21.08 -28.99
N TYR A 228 22.46 -20.26 -28.31
CA TYR A 228 21.02 -20.23 -28.39
C TYR A 228 20.63 -18.93 -29.06
N LEU A 229 19.84 -19.01 -30.12
CA LEU A 229 19.25 -17.85 -30.77
C LEU A 229 17.77 -17.78 -30.40
N SER A 230 17.25 -16.57 -30.28
CA SER A 230 15.83 -16.40 -30.04
C SER A 230 15.05 -16.77 -31.30
N THR A 231 13.91 -17.42 -31.14
CA THR A 231 12.94 -17.58 -32.23
C THR A 231 12.19 -16.30 -32.53
N LEU A 232 12.45 -15.23 -31.77
CA LEU A 232 11.96 -13.88 -31.98
C LEU A 232 13.13 -12.99 -32.41
N GLU A 233 12.91 -12.09 -33.35
CA GLU A 233 13.88 -11.10 -33.82
C GLU A 233 13.30 -9.69 -33.66
N PHE A 234 14.04 -8.79 -33.00
CA PHE A 234 13.61 -7.42 -32.76
C PHE A 234 14.18 -6.49 -33.81
N ASP A 235 13.30 -5.86 -34.57
CA ASP A 235 13.65 -4.77 -35.48
C ASP A 235 13.43 -3.44 -34.73
N GLU A 236 14.54 -2.79 -34.37
CA GLU A 236 14.51 -1.51 -33.67
C GLU A 236 13.98 -0.36 -34.56
N GLN A 237 14.19 -0.41 -35.88
CA GLN A 237 13.76 0.64 -36.80
C GLN A 237 12.24 0.56 -37.06
N ALA A 238 11.73 -0.65 -37.24
CA ALA A 238 10.29 -0.89 -37.40
C ALA A 238 9.56 -0.89 -36.04
N GLY A 239 10.27 -1.12 -34.93
CA GLY A 239 9.69 -1.26 -33.61
C GLY A 239 8.80 -2.50 -33.50
N SER A 240 9.14 -3.58 -34.22
CA SER A 240 8.38 -4.82 -34.32
C SER A 240 9.20 -6.05 -33.94
N MET A 241 8.52 -7.11 -33.53
CA MET A 241 9.09 -8.39 -33.17
C MET A 241 8.61 -9.44 -34.16
N THR A 242 9.50 -10.17 -34.81
CA THR A 242 9.14 -11.20 -35.80
C THR A 242 9.48 -12.58 -35.28
N ASN A 243 8.55 -13.52 -35.34
CA ASN A 243 8.86 -14.92 -35.06
C ASN A 243 9.52 -15.56 -36.30
N THR A 244 10.77 -15.97 -36.18
CA THR A 244 11.60 -16.50 -37.27
C THR A 244 11.17 -17.88 -37.74
N GLN A 245 10.37 -18.62 -36.94
CA GLN A 245 9.85 -19.94 -37.28
C GLN A 245 8.51 -19.88 -38.00
N THR A 246 7.61 -19.01 -37.53
CA THR A 246 6.24 -18.90 -38.06
C THR A 246 6.08 -17.77 -39.07
N GLY A 247 7.02 -16.82 -39.10
CA GLY A 247 6.95 -15.60 -39.91
C GLY A 247 5.95 -14.55 -39.39
N VAL A 248 5.33 -14.78 -38.23
CA VAL A 248 4.35 -13.84 -37.65
C VAL A 248 5.06 -12.60 -37.13
N VAL A 249 4.59 -11.43 -37.55
CA VAL A 249 5.08 -10.12 -37.12
C VAL A 249 4.17 -9.56 -36.04
N TYR A 250 4.76 -9.18 -34.92
CA TYR A 250 4.10 -8.52 -33.80
C TYR A 250 4.55 -7.06 -33.75
N SER A 251 3.60 -6.14 -33.66
CA SER A 251 3.86 -4.70 -33.69
C SER A 251 3.36 -4.01 -32.41
N ASP A 252 3.97 -2.88 -32.08
CA ASP A 252 3.51 -2.02 -30.99
C ASP A 252 2.33 -1.17 -31.49
N ILE A 253 1.12 -1.56 -31.11
CA ILE A 253 -0.12 -0.83 -31.44
C ILE A 253 -0.52 0.20 -30.37
N GLY A 254 0.38 0.52 -29.43
CA GLY A 254 0.12 1.47 -28.35
C GLY A 254 -0.64 0.91 -27.15
N THR A 255 -0.73 -0.42 -27.02
CA THR A 255 -1.34 -1.11 -25.86
C THR A 255 -0.32 -1.45 -24.77
N GLY A 256 0.96 -1.19 -25.01
CA GLY A 256 2.03 -1.55 -24.09
C GLY A 256 2.46 -3.01 -24.20
N ALA A 257 2.24 -3.64 -25.35
CA ALA A 257 2.74 -4.96 -25.71
C ALA A 257 2.87 -5.12 -27.23
N PHE A 258 3.61 -6.14 -27.66
CA PHE A 258 3.66 -6.51 -29.08
C PHE A 258 2.46 -7.39 -29.43
N VAL A 259 1.70 -6.97 -30.44
CA VAL A 259 0.45 -7.62 -30.86
C VAL A 259 0.51 -7.98 -32.34
N ALA A 260 0.12 -9.20 -32.68
CA ALA A 260 -0.03 -9.65 -34.07
C ALA A 260 -1.39 -9.26 -34.65
N GLU A 261 -1.56 -9.40 -35.97
CA GLU A 261 -2.80 -9.05 -36.68
C GLU A 261 -4.01 -9.87 -36.19
N ASP A 262 -3.80 -11.08 -35.69
CA ASP A 262 -4.84 -11.96 -35.13
C ASP A 262 -5.26 -11.59 -33.68
N GLY A 263 -4.61 -10.58 -33.10
CA GLY A 263 -4.84 -10.13 -31.72
C GLY A 263 -4.06 -10.91 -30.67
N SER A 264 -3.19 -11.84 -31.06
CA SER A 264 -2.28 -12.51 -30.11
C SER A 264 -1.22 -11.54 -29.58
N GLU A 265 -0.98 -11.59 -28.28
CA GLU A 265 -0.09 -10.68 -27.55
C GLU A 265 1.13 -11.44 -27.02
N LEU A 266 2.32 -10.88 -27.22
CA LEU A 266 3.55 -11.37 -26.57
C LEU A 266 3.66 -10.81 -25.16
N ARG A 267 4.03 -11.68 -24.20
CA ARG A 267 4.24 -11.31 -22.80
C ARG A 267 5.66 -11.66 -22.34
N PRO A 268 6.30 -10.80 -21.53
CA PRO A 268 5.75 -9.59 -20.91
C PRO A 268 5.68 -8.39 -21.89
N GLY A 269 4.74 -7.48 -21.63
CA GLY A 269 4.70 -6.13 -22.18
C GLY A 269 5.35 -5.11 -21.24
N TRP A 270 5.09 -3.82 -21.48
CA TRP A 270 5.65 -2.69 -20.73
C TRP A 270 4.57 -1.73 -20.24
N GLN A 271 4.95 -0.91 -19.26
CA GLN A 271 4.07 0.09 -18.69
C GLN A 271 3.95 1.31 -19.62
N ILE A 272 2.72 1.71 -19.88
CA ILE A 272 2.36 2.93 -20.61
C ILE A 272 1.26 3.68 -19.85
N THR A 273 1.11 4.97 -20.18
CA THR A 273 -0.07 5.74 -19.78
C THR A 273 -1.24 5.40 -20.69
N VAL A 274 -2.36 4.97 -20.11
CA VAL A 274 -3.61 4.62 -20.83
C VAL A 274 -4.68 5.72 -20.74
N GLY A 275 -4.30 6.91 -20.25
CA GLY A 275 -5.25 7.99 -20.00
C GLY A 275 -6.32 7.58 -19.01
N PHE A 276 -7.59 7.79 -19.35
CA PHE A 276 -8.73 7.52 -18.45
C PHE A 276 -9.31 6.11 -18.58
N ASP A 277 -8.68 5.19 -19.32
CA ASP A 277 -9.27 3.89 -19.66
C ASP A 277 -9.73 3.10 -18.41
N ASN A 278 -8.90 3.03 -17.37
CA ASN A 278 -9.27 2.35 -16.12
C ASN A 278 -10.52 2.95 -15.45
N PHE A 279 -10.70 4.27 -15.53
CA PHE A 279 -11.89 4.94 -14.99
C PHE A 279 -13.10 4.71 -15.88
N ILE A 280 -12.93 4.72 -17.20
CA ILE A 280 -14.01 4.46 -18.16
C ILE A 280 -14.52 3.03 -17.97
N ARG A 281 -13.61 2.05 -17.94
CA ARG A 281 -13.91 0.62 -17.69
C ARG A 281 -14.74 0.43 -16.42
N ALA A 282 -14.48 1.19 -15.36
CA ALA A 282 -15.27 1.13 -14.13
C ALA A 282 -16.78 1.41 -14.33
N PHE A 283 -17.14 2.21 -15.34
CA PHE A 283 -18.53 2.61 -15.64
C PHE A 283 -19.10 1.98 -16.92
N THR A 284 -18.26 1.57 -17.87
CA THR A 284 -18.70 0.99 -19.15
C THR A 284 -18.79 -0.51 -19.11
N GLU A 285 -17.85 -1.20 -18.45
CA GLU A 285 -17.72 -2.65 -18.46
C GLU A 285 -18.68 -3.29 -17.45
N PRO A 286 -19.73 -4.04 -17.87
CA PRO A 286 -20.73 -4.57 -16.96
C PRO A 286 -20.15 -5.54 -15.92
N SER A 287 -19.13 -6.31 -16.30
CA SER A 287 -18.45 -7.27 -15.43
C SER A 287 -17.71 -6.60 -14.26
N ILE A 288 -17.35 -5.32 -14.41
CA ILE A 288 -16.69 -4.49 -13.40
C ILE A 288 -17.69 -3.60 -12.67
N ARG A 289 -18.56 -2.89 -13.42
CA ARG A 289 -19.53 -1.93 -12.89
C ARG A 289 -20.51 -2.58 -11.92
N GLY A 290 -21.03 -3.78 -12.25
CA GLY A 290 -21.97 -4.50 -11.39
C GLY A 290 -21.42 -4.70 -9.97
N PRO A 291 -20.28 -5.38 -9.84
CA PRO A 291 -19.48 -5.46 -8.62
C PRO A 291 -19.26 -4.14 -7.90
N LEU A 292 -18.74 -3.15 -8.62
CA LEU A 292 -18.40 -1.86 -8.04
C LEU A 292 -19.63 -1.20 -7.38
N VAL A 293 -20.80 -1.26 -8.02
CA VAL A 293 -22.04 -0.65 -7.50
C VAL A 293 -22.53 -1.36 -6.24
N TYR A 294 -22.70 -2.69 -6.27
CA TYR A 294 -23.26 -3.38 -5.09
C TYR A 294 -22.28 -3.39 -3.91
N VAL A 295 -20.96 -3.44 -4.17
CA VAL A 295 -19.92 -3.29 -3.15
C VAL A 295 -19.94 -1.89 -2.56
N THR A 296 -20.11 -0.85 -3.38
CA THR A 296 -20.26 0.54 -2.90
C THR A 296 -21.46 0.66 -1.96
N ILE A 297 -22.63 0.18 -2.40
CA ILE A 297 -23.86 0.22 -1.58
C ILE A 297 -23.65 -0.52 -0.26
N TRP A 298 -23.09 -1.73 -0.31
CA TRP A 298 -22.78 -2.49 0.89
C TRP A 298 -21.79 -1.78 1.81
N THR A 299 -20.76 -1.13 1.26
CA THR A 299 -19.78 -0.37 2.05
C THR A 299 -20.45 0.76 2.85
N PHE A 300 -21.37 1.49 2.21
CA PHE A 300 -22.18 2.51 2.90
C PHE A 300 -23.08 1.90 3.97
N VAL A 301 -23.81 0.83 3.64
CA VAL A 301 -24.70 0.13 4.59
C VAL A 301 -23.91 -0.35 5.80
N PHE A 302 -22.77 -1.01 5.57
CA PHE A 302 -21.88 -1.51 6.59
C PHE A 302 -21.36 -0.39 7.49
N ALA A 303 -20.85 0.70 6.91
CA ALA A 303 -20.29 1.83 7.67
C ALA A 303 -21.37 2.55 8.50
N ILE A 304 -22.53 2.85 7.91
CA ILE A 304 -23.64 3.51 8.60
C ILE A 304 -24.19 2.61 9.72
N ALA A 305 -24.47 1.34 9.43
CA ALA A 305 -25.01 0.39 10.40
C ALA A 305 -24.02 0.20 11.56
N SER A 306 -22.73 0.05 11.25
CA SER A 306 -21.67 -0.08 12.26
C SER A 306 -21.59 1.13 13.18
N VAL A 307 -21.52 2.34 12.63
CA VAL A 307 -21.46 3.57 13.44
C VAL A 307 -22.72 3.70 14.29
N PHE A 308 -23.90 3.53 13.67
CA PHE A 308 -25.18 3.64 14.35
C PHE A 308 -25.30 2.64 15.50
N LEU A 309 -25.03 1.36 15.27
CA LEU A 309 -25.19 0.31 16.28
C LEU A 309 -24.13 0.42 17.38
N CYS A 310 -22.86 0.70 17.05
CA CYS A 310 -21.82 0.95 18.04
C CYS A 310 -22.18 2.15 18.93
N PHE A 311 -22.63 3.25 18.33
CA PHE A 311 -23.04 4.45 19.06
C PHE A 311 -24.28 4.20 19.90
N ALA A 312 -25.32 3.59 19.35
CA ALA A 312 -26.56 3.30 20.05
C ALA A 312 -26.31 2.38 21.26
N LEU A 313 -25.54 1.30 21.09
CA LEU A 313 -25.18 0.40 22.17
C LEU A 313 -24.27 1.09 23.19
N GLY A 314 -23.25 1.82 22.74
CA GLY A 314 -22.34 2.56 23.62
C GLY A 314 -23.06 3.63 24.45
N LEU A 315 -23.96 4.38 23.83
CA LEU A 315 -24.79 5.39 24.49
C LEU A 315 -25.78 4.77 25.47
N LEU A 316 -26.47 3.69 25.07
CA LEU A 316 -27.38 2.96 25.95
C LEU A 316 -26.64 2.51 27.22
N LEU A 317 -25.50 1.85 27.07
CA LEU A 317 -24.69 1.42 28.20
C LEU A 317 -24.19 2.63 29.02
N ALA A 318 -23.72 3.70 28.38
CA ALA A 318 -23.23 4.89 29.08
C ALA A 318 -24.30 5.51 29.99
N ILE A 319 -25.52 5.67 29.48
CA ILE A 319 -26.66 6.19 30.26
C ILE A 319 -27.01 5.24 31.41
N THR A 320 -27.04 3.93 31.14
CA THR A 320 -27.34 2.91 32.15
C THR A 320 -26.32 2.93 33.30
N PHE A 321 -25.02 2.95 32.99
CA PHE A 321 -23.94 2.91 33.97
C PHE A 321 -23.61 4.27 34.62
N GLN A 322 -24.19 5.37 34.16
CA GLN A 322 -24.07 6.68 34.82
C GLN A 322 -25.09 6.86 35.96
N ASN A 323 -26.07 5.96 36.11
CA ASN A 323 -27.06 6.05 37.17
C ASN A 323 -26.44 5.81 38.56
N ALA A 324 -26.51 6.81 39.44
CA ALA A 324 -25.97 6.77 40.81
C ALA A 324 -26.51 5.61 41.68
N ARG A 325 -27.66 5.04 41.32
CA ARG A 325 -28.27 3.90 42.04
C ARG A 325 -27.60 2.56 41.74
N MET A 326 -26.78 2.49 40.69
CA MET A 326 -26.16 1.23 40.28
C MET A 326 -24.94 0.91 41.15
N ARG A 327 -24.92 -0.29 41.75
CA ARG A 327 -23.78 -0.77 42.55
C ARG A 327 -22.80 -1.50 41.64
N GLY A 328 -21.50 -1.42 41.94
CA GLY A 328 -20.47 -2.17 41.21
C GLY A 328 -20.11 -1.60 39.82
N VAL A 329 -20.50 -0.36 39.50
CA VAL A 329 -20.26 0.29 38.19
C VAL A 329 -18.80 0.17 37.71
N LYS A 330 -17.83 0.22 38.62
CA LYS A 330 -16.40 0.07 38.29
C LYS A 330 -16.09 -1.27 37.62
N TYR A 331 -16.66 -2.37 38.11
CA TYR A 331 -16.43 -3.70 37.57
C TYR A 331 -17.11 -3.90 36.22
N TYR A 332 -18.36 -3.44 36.09
CA TYR A 332 -19.06 -3.49 34.81
C TYR A 332 -18.35 -2.67 33.73
N ARG A 333 -17.89 -1.45 34.07
CA ARG A 333 -17.12 -0.61 33.15
C ARG A 333 -15.84 -1.31 32.71
N LEU A 334 -15.13 -1.99 33.61
CA LEU A 334 -13.94 -2.76 33.28
C LEU A 334 -14.27 -3.89 32.28
N LEU A 335 -15.30 -4.69 32.56
CA LEU A 335 -15.72 -5.80 31.70
C LEU A 335 -16.15 -5.34 30.30
N LEU A 336 -16.88 -4.23 30.21
CA LEU A 336 -17.38 -3.69 28.94
C LEU A 336 -16.28 -3.12 28.05
N VAL A 337 -15.14 -2.72 28.62
CA VAL A 337 -13.99 -2.20 27.86
C VAL A 337 -13.08 -3.32 27.36
N LEU A 338 -13.17 -4.54 27.93
CA LEU A 338 -12.32 -5.66 27.54
C LEU A 338 -12.28 -5.95 26.04
N PRO A 339 -13.40 -5.95 25.28
CA PRO A 339 -13.34 -6.24 23.84
C PRO A 339 -12.41 -5.30 23.06
N TYR A 340 -12.29 -4.05 23.49
CA TYR A 340 -11.41 -3.04 22.87
C TYR A 340 -9.96 -3.12 23.37
N ALA A 341 -9.72 -3.74 24.53
CA ALA A 341 -8.38 -3.92 25.07
C ALA A 341 -7.59 -5.03 24.36
N PHE A 342 -8.29 -6.01 23.76
CA PHE A 342 -7.65 -7.07 22.99
C PHE A 342 -7.28 -6.60 21.57
N PRO A 343 -6.17 -7.10 20.99
CA PRO A 343 -5.84 -6.83 19.61
C PRO A 343 -6.95 -7.29 18.66
N ALA A 344 -7.49 -6.38 17.86
CA ALA A 344 -8.64 -6.65 17.00
C ALA A 344 -8.45 -7.86 16.08
N PHE A 345 -7.26 -8.04 15.50
CA PHE A 345 -7.00 -9.15 14.58
C PHE A 345 -7.18 -10.52 15.26
N LEU A 346 -6.74 -10.68 16.52
CA LEU A 346 -6.93 -11.92 17.28
C LEU A 346 -8.42 -12.15 17.56
N SER A 347 -9.10 -11.10 18.02
CA SER A 347 -10.54 -11.16 18.29
C SER A 347 -11.34 -11.56 17.06
N ILE A 348 -11.01 -11.03 15.87
CA ILE A 348 -11.70 -11.37 14.61
C ILE A 348 -11.48 -12.85 14.26
N LEU A 349 -10.26 -13.37 14.40
CA LEU A 349 -9.97 -14.78 14.12
C LEU A 349 -10.68 -15.73 15.11
N VAL A 350 -10.79 -15.33 16.37
CA VAL A 350 -11.59 -16.08 17.37
C VAL A 350 -13.06 -16.07 16.98
N TRP A 351 -13.62 -14.91 16.60
CA TRP A 351 -15.00 -14.81 16.10
C TRP A 351 -15.24 -15.69 14.87
N LYS A 352 -14.30 -15.70 13.91
CA LYS A 352 -14.34 -16.58 12.73
C LYS A 352 -14.43 -18.06 13.14
N GLY A 353 -13.63 -18.49 14.11
CA GLY A 353 -13.68 -19.86 14.63
C GLY A 353 -14.98 -20.18 15.35
N MET A 354 -15.46 -19.25 16.19
CA MET A 354 -16.71 -19.40 16.93
C MET A 354 -17.95 -19.47 16.02
N MET A 355 -17.92 -18.74 14.90
CA MET A 355 -18.96 -18.67 13.87
C MET A 355 -18.80 -19.75 12.79
N ASN A 356 -17.90 -20.74 12.97
CA ASN A 356 -17.79 -21.84 12.02
C ASN A 356 -19.09 -22.66 11.98
N GLU A 357 -19.50 -23.04 10.77
CA GLU A 357 -20.76 -23.74 10.51
C GLU A 357 -20.82 -25.10 11.22
N SER A 358 -19.78 -25.93 11.08
CA SER A 358 -19.81 -27.32 11.56
C SER A 358 -19.28 -27.50 12.99
N PHE A 359 -18.25 -26.76 13.39
CA PHE A 359 -17.58 -26.97 14.70
C PHE A 359 -17.56 -25.72 15.58
N GLY A 360 -18.15 -24.61 15.14
CA GLY A 360 -18.11 -23.35 15.87
C GLY A 360 -18.82 -23.42 17.21
N PHE A 361 -18.25 -22.78 18.23
CA PHE A 361 -18.84 -22.73 19.57
C PHE A 361 -20.28 -22.20 19.57
N ILE A 362 -20.59 -21.20 18.72
CA ILE A 362 -21.93 -20.61 18.64
C ILE A 362 -22.94 -21.67 18.20
N ASN A 363 -22.62 -22.41 17.15
CA ASN A 363 -23.48 -23.46 16.61
C ASN A 363 -23.61 -24.67 17.55
N GLN A 364 -22.47 -25.17 18.04
CA GLN A 364 -22.43 -26.38 18.85
C GLN A 364 -22.98 -26.17 20.27
N VAL A 365 -22.70 -25.04 20.90
CA VAL A 365 -23.05 -24.81 22.32
C VAL A 365 -24.26 -23.90 22.48
N ILE A 366 -24.32 -22.77 21.78
CA ILE A 366 -25.41 -21.80 21.95
C ILE A 366 -26.68 -22.27 21.25
N PHE A 367 -26.54 -22.80 20.03
CA PHE A 367 -27.67 -23.30 19.22
C PHE A 367 -27.85 -24.82 19.27
N GLY A 368 -27.15 -25.52 20.17
CA GLY A 368 -27.38 -26.93 20.46
C GLY A 368 -27.03 -27.90 19.32
N GLY A 369 -25.98 -27.61 18.55
CA GLY A 369 -25.52 -28.45 17.44
C GLY A 369 -26.15 -28.11 16.09
N ALA A 370 -26.62 -26.87 15.90
CA ALA A 370 -27.15 -26.41 14.62
C ALA A 370 -26.03 -26.12 13.61
N ASP A 371 -26.29 -26.27 12.32
CA ASP A 371 -25.35 -25.94 11.24
C ASP A 371 -25.72 -24.61 10.56
N ILE A 372 -25.73 -23.51 11.31
CA ILE A 372 -26.09 -22.19 10.76
C ILE A 372 -24.89 -21.64 9.95
N PRO A 373 -25.08 -21.27 8.66
CA PRO A 373 -24.01 -20.83 7.77
C PRO A 373 -23.63 -19.35 7.97
N TRP A 374 -23.17 -18.98 9.17
CA TRP A 374 -22.91 -17.59 9.58
C TRP A 374 -22.01 -16.79 8.65
N LEU A 375 -21.05 -17.46 7.98
CA LEU A 375 -20.03 -16.82 7.14
C LEU A 375 -20.13 -17.23 5.66
N THR A 376 -20.91 -18.28 5.37
CA THR A 376 -21.05 -18.93 4.06
C THR A 376 -22.35 -18.56 3.35
N ASP A 377 -23.41 -18.19 4.07
CA ASP A 377 -24.60 -17.57 3.48
C ASP A 377 -24.37 -16.06 3.27
N PRO A 378 -24.70 -15.49 2.09
CA PRO A 378 -24.46 -14.07 1.79
C PRO A 378 -25.10 -13.08 2.77
N SER A 379 -26.30 -13.37 3.26
CA SER A 379 -27.06 -12.46 4.12
C SER A 379 -26.59 -12.57 5.57
N LEU A 380 -26.37 -13.80 6.05
CA LEU A 380 -25.83 -14.03 7.38
C LEU A 380 -24.39 -13.55 7.49
N ALA A 381 -23.56 -13.71 6.46
CA ALA A 381 -22.18 -13.20 6.47
C ALA A 381 -22.13 -11.68 6.67
N LYS A 382 -23.05 -10.94 6.04
CA LYS A 382 -23.22 -9.48 6.22
C LYS A 382 -23.64 -9.13 7.66
N VAL A 383 -24.58 -9.87 8.23
CA VAL A 383 -25.03 -9.69 9.62
C VAL A 383 -23.89 -10.01 10.60
N SER A 384 -23.17 -11.11 10.38
CA SER A 384 -22.01 -11.53 11.17
C SER A 384 -20.91 -10.47 11.16
N ALA A 385 -20.59 -9.90 9.99
CA ALA A 385 -19.61 -8.82 9.88
C ALA A 385 -20.01 -7.59 10.72
N ILE A 386 -21.27 -7.15 10.64
CA ILE A 386 -21.78 -6.05 11.47
C ILE A 386 -21.73 -6.41 12.96
N LEU A 387 -22.14 -7.62 13.34
CA LEU A 387 -22.16 -8.06 14.74
C LEU A 387 -20.77 -8.06 15.36
N VAL A 388 -19.79 -8.64 14.67
CA VAL A 388 -18.39 -8.67 15.13
C VAL A 388 -17.85 -7.25 15.23
N ASN A 389 -18.15 -6.39 14.25
CA ASN A 389 -17.73 -4.99 14.30
C ASN A 389 -18.37 -4.21 15.46
N VAL A 390 -19.66 -4.46 15.74
CA VAL A 390 -20.34 -3.85 16.89
C VAL A 390 -19.69 -4.29 18.18
N TRP A 391 -19.37 -5.59 18.33
CA TRP A 391 -18.69 -6.11 19.51
C TRP A 391 -17.31 -5.45 19.74
N LEU A 392 -16.55 -5.22 18.66
CA LEU A 392 -15.25 -4.55 18.72
C LEU A 392 -15.37 -3.03 18.97
N GLY A 393 -16.38 -2.39 18.39
CA GLY A 393 -16.50 -0.93 18.30
C GLY A 393 -17.34 -0.28 19.39
N PHE A 394 -18.32 -0.99 19.98
CA PHE A 394 -19.17 -0.40 21.02
C PHE A 394 -18.39 0.10 22.25
N PRO A 395 -17.29 -0.54 22.74
CA PRO A 395 -16.62 -0.07 23.95
C PRO A 395 -15.99 1.31 23.76
N TYR A 396 -15.46 1.58 22.56
CA TYR A 396 -14.95 2.90 22.19
C TYR A 396 -16.07 3.95 22.29
N MET A 397 -17.23 3.69 21.68
CA MET A 397 -18.37 4.60 21.74
C MET A 397 -18.93 4.75 23.15
N PHE A 398 -18.93 3.69 23.95
CA PHE A 398 -19.30 3.73 25.36
C PHE A 398 -18.39 4.67 26.17
N LEU A 399 -17.08 4.62 25.97
CA LEU A 399 -16.13 5.52 26.63
C LEU A 399 -16.33 6.98 26.22
N ILE A 400 -16.48 7.23 24.91
CA ILE A 400 -16.74 8.57 24.36
C ILE A 400 -18.05 9.13 24.91
N CYS A 401 -19.14 8.37 24.86
CA CYS A 401 -20.44 8.79 25.38
C CYS A 401 -20.39 9.01 26.89
N THR A 402 -19.67 8.17 27.65
CA THR A 402 -19.52 8.36 29.10
C THR A 402 -18.81 9.68 29.42
N GLY A 403 -17.71 9.99 28.74
CA GLY A 403 -17.01 11.26 28.92
C GLY A 403 -17.85 12.47 28.50
N ALA A 404 -18.53 12.38 27.35
CA ALA A 404 -19.41 13.44 26.87
C ALA A 404 -20.58 13.70 27.82
N LEU A 405 -21.23 12.65 28.33
CA LEU A 405 -22.32 12.77 29.30
C LEU A 405 -21.87 13.35 30.64
N GLN A 406 -20.60 13.18 31.03
CA GLN A 406 -20.03 13.76 32.25
C GLN A 406 -19.70 15.25 32.10
N ALA A 407 -19.50 15.73 30.88
CA ALA A 407 -19.23 17.14 30.61
C ALA A 407 -20.50 18.01 30.62
N ILE A 408 -21.70 17.40 30.55
CA ILE A 408 -22.97 18.12 30.59
C ILE A 408 -23.23 18.61 32.03
N PRO A 409 -23.38 19.92 32.28
CA PRO A 409 -23.67 20.45 33.61
C PRO A 409 -24.96 19.88 34.18
N GLU A 410 -24.93 19.49 35.46
CA GLU A 410 -26.08 18.89 36.15
C GLU A 410 -27.25 19.89 36.30
N GLU A 411 -26.94 21.19 36.42
CA GLU A 411 -27.90 22.30 36.51
C GLU A 411 -28.92 22.30 35.36
N LEU A 412 -28.51 21.92 34.15
CA LEU A 412 -29.44 21.83 33.00
C LEU A 412 -30.49 20.74 33.20
N THR A 413 -30.10 19.63 33.81
CA THR A 413 -31.01 18.51 34.10
C THR A 413 -31.91 18.81 35.29
N GLU A 414 -31.41 19.55 36.29
CA GLU A 414 -32.22 20.03 37.42
C GLU A 414 -33.27 21.04 36.97
N ALA A 415 -32.86 22.07 36.21
CA ALA A 415 -33.77 23.09 35.66
C ALA A 415 -34.92 22.45 34.85
N ALA A 416 -34.60 21.51 33.96
CA ALA A 416 -35.61 20.81 33.18
C ALA A 416 -36.57 19.97 34.03
N THR A 417 -36.07 19.36 35.11
CA THR A 417 -36.90 18.60 36.05
C THR A 417 -37.83 19.53 36.82
N MET A 418 -37.38 20.76 37.15
CA MET A 418 -38.23 21.80 37.74
C MET A 418 -39.32 22.28 36.76
N ASP A 419 -39.03 22.32 35.46
CA ASP A 419 -39.99 22.61 34.39
C ASP A 419 -40.92 21.42 34.03
N GLY A 420 -40.84 20.31 34.78
CA GLY A 420 -41.71 19.15 34.62
C GLY A 420 -41.24 18.11 33.60
N ALA A 421 -40.04 18.25 33.04
CA ALA A 421 -39.47 17.23 32.15
C ALA A 421 -39.14 15.94 32.93
N ARG A 422 -39.62 14.80 32.42
CA ARG A 422 -39.30 13.46 32.94
C ARG A 422 -38.06 12.88 32.24
N GLY A 423 -37.50 11.78 32.74
CA GLY A 423 -36.23 11.21 32.26
C GLY A 423 -36.08 11.07 30.73
N TRP A 424 -37.12 10.62 30.02
CA TRP A 424 -37.10 10.55 28.54
C TRP A 424 -37.11 11.94 27.88
N GLY A 425 -37.86 12.89 28.44
CA GLY A 425 -37.87 14.28 28.00
C GLY A 425 -36.50 14.94 28.19
N VAL A 426 -35.90 14.79 29.37
CA VAL A 426 -34.54 15.26 29.68
C VAL A 426 -33.52 14.62 28.72
N PHE A 427 -33.62 13.32 28.46
CA PHE A 427 -32.73 12.65 27.52
C PHE A 427 -32.87 13.20 26.10
N ARG A 428 -34.08 13.22 25.53
CA ARG A 428 -34.32 13.59 24.14
C ARG A 428 -34.11 15.07 23.86
N GLN A 429 -34.46 15.94 24.80
CA GLN A 429 -34.44 17.40 24.60
C GLN A 429 -33.14 18.06 25.06
N ILE A 430 -32.41 17.47 26.00
CA ILE A 430 -31.20 18.07 26.58
C ILE A 430 -29.98 17.20 26.33
N LYS A 431 -29.95 15.98 26.88
CA LYS A 431 -28.73 15.16 26.84
C LYS A 431 -28.35 14.75 25.42
N LEU A 432 -29.29 14.25 24.63
CA LEU A 432 -29.03 13.74 23.29
C LEU A 432 -28.55 14.85 22.32
N PRO A 433 -29.19 16.03 22.22
CA PRO A 433 -28.69 17.11 21.37
C PRO A 433 -27.29 17.60 21.76
N LEU A 434 -27.04 17.83 23.06
CA LEU A 434 -25.72 18.26 23.55
C LEU A 434 -24.65 17.21 23.31
N LEU A 435 -24.99 15.93 23.52
CA LEU A 435 -24.10 14.81 23.24
C LEU A 435 -23.79 14.71 21.75
N LEU A 436 -24.80 14.78 20.88
CA LEU A 436 -24.60 14.70 19.43
C LEU A 436 -23.72 15.84 18.90
N SER A 437 -23.83 17.06 19.44
CA SER A 437 -22.92 18.15 19.07
C SER A 437 -21.47 17.81 19.42
N THR A 438 -21.27 17.24 20.61
CA THR A 438 -19.93 16.89 21.11
C THR A 438 -19.34 15.65 20.42
N THR A 439 -20.17 14.66 20.09
CA THR A 439 -19.71 13.38 19.51
C THR A 439 -19.75 13.36 17.99
N ALA A 440 -20.37 14.35 17.31
CA ALA A 440 -20.46 14.39 15.85
C ALA A 440 -19.10 14.23 15.15
N PRO A 441 -18.01 14.95 15.52
CA PRO A 441 -16.70 14.75 14.89
C PRO A 441 -16.21 13.30 14.99
N VAL A 442 -16.43 12.66 16.14
CA VAL A 442 -16.02 11.28 16.41
C VAL A 442 -16.86 10.29 15.61
N LEU A 443 -18.17 10.54 15.45
CA LEU A 443 -19.04 9.71 14.62
C LEU A 443 -18.65 9.77 13.14
N ILE A 444 -18.26 10.95 12.65
CA ILE A 444 -17.75 11.14 11.28
C ILE A 444 -16.44 10.39 11.08
N ALA A 445 -15.51 10.52 12.04
CA ALA A 445 -14.24 9.78 12.00
C ALA A 445 -14.47 8.26 12.05
N SER A 446 -15.42 7.80 12.87
CA SER A 446 -15.82 6.39 12.95
C SER A 446 -16.45 5.90 11.64
N PHE A 447 -17.24 6.73 10.96
CA PHE A 447 -17.75 6.41 9.64
C PHE A 447 -16.62 6.21 8.62
N ALA A 448 -15.67 7.16 8.55
CA ALA A 448 -14.53 7.06 7.63
C ALA A 448 -13.66 5.82 7.92
N PHE A 449 -13.48 5.48 9.20
CA PHE A 449 -12.80 4.25 9.62
C PHE A 449 -13.56 3.00 9.16
N ASN A 450 -14.87 2.91 9.42
CA ASN A 450 -15.67 1.75 9.05
C ASN A 450 -15.84 1.59 7.54
N PHE A 451 -15.87 2.70 6.79
CA PHE A 451 -15.89 2.69 5.32
C PHE A 451 -14.68 1.98 4.72
N ASN A 452 -13.52 2.05 5.40
CA ASN A 452 -12.25 1.45 4.98
C ASN A 452 -11.80 0.30 5.90
N ASN A 453 -12.73 -0.39 6.57
CA ASN A 453 -12.38 -1.43 7.55
C ASN A 453 -11.98 -2.77 6.89
N PHE A 454 -10.86 -2.74 6.17
CA PHE A 454 -10.28 -3.87 5.46
C PHE A 454 -10.04 -5.08 6.38
N ASN A 455 -9.42 -4.84 7.55
CA ASN A 455 -8.99 -5.91 8.45
C ASN A 455 -10.14 -6.77 8.95
N LEU A 456 -11.29 -6.16 9.30
CA LEU A 456 -12.46 -6.90 9.75
C LEU A 456 -12.92 -7.89 8.67
N VAL A 457 -13.18 -7.39 7.46
CA VAL A 457 -13.74 -8.20 6.37
C VAL A 457 -12.74 -9.24 5.86
N TYR A 458 -11.47 -8.85 5.70
CA TYR A 458 -10.44 -9.74 5.21
C TYR A 458 -10.19 -10.91 6.18
N LEU A 459 -10.04 -10.62 7.47
CA LEU A 459 -9.72 -11.65 8.47
C LEU A 459 -10.93 -12.52 8.83
N LEU A 460 -12.15 -11.96 8.86
CA LEU A 460 -13.35 -12.70 9.25
C LEU A 460 -13.70 -13.77 8.20
N ASN A 461 -13.87 -13.37 6.94
CA ASN A 461 -14.29 -14.28 5.89
C ASN A 461 -13.72 -13.95 4.50
N ASN A 462 -12.66 -13.13 4.42
CA ASN A 462 -12.02 -12.71 3.18
C ASN A 462 -13.02 -12.14 2.16
N GLY A 463 -14.01 -11.35 2.61
CA GLY A 463 -15.04 -10.75 1.75
C GLY A 463 -16.09 -11.73 1.20
N GLY A 464 -16.06 -13.00 1.61
CA GLY A 464 -16.95 -14.04 1.11
C GLY A 464 -18.42 -13.92 1.59
N PRO A 465 -19.29 -14.83 1.15
CA PRO A 465 -19.08 -15.83 0.10
C PRO A 465 -18.78 -15.20 -1.27
N ARG A 466 -18.03 -15.91 -2.13
CA ARG A 466 -17.59 -15.46 -3.46
C ARG A 466 -18.80 -15.29 -4.38
N ASP A 467 -18.87 -14.17 -5.10
CA ASP A 467 -19.86 -13.97 -6.15
C ASP A 467 -19.40 -14.65 -7.45
N THR A 468 -19.99 -15.79 -7.79
CA THR A 468 -19.63 -16.57 -8.98
C THR A 468 -20.18 -15.99 -10.29
N THR A 469 -20.98 -14.92 -10.23
CA THR A 469 -21.55 -14.27 -11.42
C THR A 469 -20.62 -13.25 -12.07
N THR A 470 -19.52 -12.90 -11.42
CA THR A 470 -18.53 -11.92 -11.89
C THR A 470 -17.12 -12.51 -11.99
N SER A 471 -16.38 -12.05 -13.01
CA SER A 471 -14.96 -12.35 -13.22
C SER A 471 -14.06 -11.74 -12.15
N LEU A 472 -14.45 -10.60 -11.55
CA LEU A 472 -13.66 -9.97 -10.50
C LEU A 472 -13.65 -10.82 -9.23
N PRO A 473 -12.53 -10.96 -8.51
CA PRO A 473 -12.37 -11.83 -7.33
C PRO A 473 -13.13 -11.37 -6.07
N VAL A 474 -14.36 -10.87 -6.18
CA VAL A 474 -15.14 -10.25 -5.10
C VAL A 474 -16.18 -11.20 -4.48
N GLY A 475 -16.63 -10.90 -3.27
CA GLY A 475 -17.71 -11.60 -2.60
C GLY A 475 -18.73 -10.64 -1.99
N HIS A 476 -19.69 -11.20 -1.28
CA HIS A 476 -20.87 -10.47 -0.82
C HIS A 476 -20.61 -9.56 0.39
N THR A 477 -19.54 -9.78 1.17
CA THR A 477 -19.18 -8.91 2.31
C THR A 477 -18.04 -7.95 2.02
N ASP A 478 -17.44 -8.00 0.83
CA ASP A 478 -16.36 -7.11 0.43
C ASP A 478 -16.75 -5.64 0.57
N LEU A 479 -15.86 -4.85 1.18
CA LEU A 479 -15.93 -3.39 1.12
C LEU A 479 -15.15 -2.91 -0.10
N LEU A 480 -15.33 -1.65 -0.49
CA LEU A 480 -14.58 -1.04 -1.59
C LEU A 480 -13.07 -1.22 -1.43
N ILE A 481 -12.53 -1.06 -0.22
CA ILE A 481 -11.10 -1.25 0.05
C ILE A 481 -10.65 -2.72 -0.10
N SER A 482 -11.48 -3.70 0.27
CA SER A 482 -11.12 -5.12 0.10
C SER A 482 -11.28 -5.56 -1.35
N MET A 483 -12.23 -5.00 -2.09
CA MET A 483 -12.33 -5.15 -3.55
C MET A 483 -11.06 -4.63 -4.24
N VAL A 484 -10.61 -3.41 -3.92
CA VAL A 484 -9.34 -2.84 -4.42
C VAL A 484 -8.17 -3.78 -4.17
N TYR A 485 -8.04 -4.27 -2.93
CA TYR A 485 -6.98 -5.20 -2.57
C TYR A 485 -7.02 -6.47 -3.43
N LYS A 486 -8.20 -7.05 -3.63
CA LYS A 486 -8.32 -8.28 -4.41
C LYS A 486 -8.03 -8.07 -5.90
N VAL A 487 -8.44 -6.94 -6.48
CA VAL A 487 -8.10 -6.59 -7.87
C VAL A 487 -6.58 -6.38 -8.04
N ALA A 488 -5.93 -5.76 -7.06
CA ALA A 488 -4.48 -5.54 -7.10
C ALA A 488 -3.66 -6.81 -6.82
N PHE A 489 -4.08 -7.67 -5.89
CA PHE A 489 -3.18 -8.67 -5.31
C PHE A 489 -3.68 -10.12 -5.39
N THR A 490 -4.92 -10.37 -5.80
CA THR A 490 -5.51 -11.72 -5.84
C THR A 490 -5.74 -12.20 -7.27
N GLY A 491 -5.46 -13.48 -7.52
CA GLY A 491 -5.62 -14.09 -8.84
C GLY A 491 -4.36 -14.02 -9.70
N GLN A 492 -4.46 -14.55 -10.93
CA GLN A 492 -3.37 -14.60 -11.89
C GLN A 492 -3.16 -13.25 -12.60
N ASN A 493 -4.25 -12.50 -12.83
CA ASN A 493 -4.23 -11.18 -13.46
C ASN A 493 -4.41 -10.09 -12.39
N ARG A 494 -3.29 -9.57 -11.89
CA ARG A 494 -3.21 -8.46 -10.94
C ARG A 494 -3.28 -7.15 -11.72
N ASP A 495 -4.31 -6.34 -11.50
CA ASP A 495 -4.52 -5.09 -12.23
C ASP A 495 -4.32 -3.90 -11.27
N TYR A 496 -3.07 -3.43 -11.17
CA TYR A 496 -2.71 -2.32 -10.27
C TYR A 496 -3.27 -0.99 -10.76
N GLY A 497 -3.37 -0.80 -12.08
CA GLY A 497 -3.98 0.38 -12.71
C GLY A 497 -5.46 0.52 -12.34
N LEU A 498 -6.24 -0.55 -12.55
CA LEU A 498 -7.66 -0.57 -12.20
C LEU A 498 -7.88 -0.43 -10.68
N ALA A 499 -7.10 -1.13 -9.85
CA ALA A 499 -7.19 -1.02 -8.40
C ALA A 499 -6.86 0.41 -7.91
N SER A 500 -5.91 1.08 -8.55
CA SER A 500 -5.56 2.47 -8.26
C SER A 500 -6.66 3.44 -8.68
N ALA A 501 -7.29 3.22 -9.83
CA ALA A 501 -8.46 3.99 -10.26
C ALA A 501 -9.62 3.87 -9.24
N PHE A 502 -9.90 2.66 -8.74
CA PHE A 502 -10.88 2.46 -7.66
C PHE A 502 -10.47 3.15 -6.35
N SER A 503 -9.18 3.14 -6.01
CA SER A 503 -8.67 3.85 -4.82
C SER A 503 -8.91 5.36 -4.90
N ILE A 504 -8.78 5.95 -6.08
CA ILE A 504 -9.09 7.37 -6.32
C ILE A 504 -10.60 7.62 -6.17
N LEU A 505 -11.45 6.73 -6.69
CA LEU A 505 -12.90 6.83 -6.49
C LEU A 505 -13.28 6.79 -5.00
N ILE A 506 -12.69 5.86 -4.25
CA ILE A 506 -12.85 5.78 -2.78
C ILE A 506 -12.41 7.09 -2.12
N PHE A 507 -11.24 7.60 -2.48
CA PHE A 507 -10.73 8.86 -1.94
C PHE A 507 -11.69 10.01 -2.20
N LEU A 508 -12.21 10.16 -3.42
CA LEU A 508 -13.18 11.21 -3.75
C LEU A 508 -14.47 11.09 -2.94
N ILE A 509 -14.99 9.87 -2.76
CA ILE A 509 -16.19 9.62 -1.95
C ILE A 509 -15.93 10.01 -0.49
N VAL A 510 -14.86 9.53 0.11
CA VAL A 510 -14.53 9.80 1.52
C VAL A 510 -14.22 11.28 1.74
N ALA A 511 -13.49 11.91 0.81
CA ALA A 511 -13.17 13.34 0.86
C ALA A 511 -14.44 14.20 0.77
N ALA A 512 -15.36 13.88 -0.15
CA ALA A 512 -16.63 14.58 -0.27
C ALA A 512 -17.45 14.47 1.03
N ILE A 513 -17.53 13.26 1.60
CA ILE A 513 -18.23 13.04 2.88
C ILE A 513 -17.55 13.82 4.00
N ALA A 514 -16.22 13.81 4.08
CA ALA A 514 -15.49 14.55 5.10
C ALA A 514 -15.76 16.06 4.99
N VAL A 515 -15.67 16.65 3.79
CA VAL A 515 -15.94 18.08 3.56
C VAL A 515 -17.38 18.45 3.95
N ILE A 516 -18.36 17.66 3.51
CA ILE A 516 -19.77 17.87 3.87
C ILE A 516 -19.97 17.75 5.39
N SER A 517 -19.32 16.77 6.02
CA SER A 517 -19.48 16.51 7.45
C SER A 517 -18.85 17.62 8.29
N PHE A 518 -17.61 18.02 8.01
CA PHE A 518 -16.93 19.10 8.74
C PHE A 518 -17.60 20.46 8.54
N SER A 519 -18.10 20.77 7.34
CA SER A 519 -18.83 22.02 7.10
C SER A 519 -20.11 22.11 7.93
N ARG A 520 -20.83 20.98 8.10
CA ARG A 520 -22.02 20.90 8.95
C ARG A 520 -21.69 20.92 10.44
N THR A 521 -20.56 20.35 10.86
CA THR A 521 -20.11 20.41 12.27
C THR A 521 -19.78 21.83 12.71
N LYS A 522 -19.13 22.63 11.87
CA LYS A 522 -18.87 24.05 12.18
C LYS A 522 -20.17 24.85 12.41
N ALA A 523 -21.22 24.54 11.65
CA ALA A 523 -22.54 25.15 11.86
C ALA A 523 -23.17 24.76 13.20
N LEU A 524 -22.86 23.58 13.75
CA LEU A 524 -23.30 23.16 15.08
C LEU A 524 -22.50 23.83 16.20
N GLU A 525 -21.20 24.08 16.01
CA GLU A 525 -20.37 24.84 16.95
C GLU A 525 -20.82 26.31 17.06
N GLU A 526 -21.25 26.92 15.95
CA GLU A 526 -21.76 28.31 15.94
C GLU A 526 -23.09 28.47 16.69
N ILE A 527 -23.90 27.42 16.81
CA ILE A 527 -25.16 27.44 17.60
C ILE A 527 -24.89 27.38 19.11
N GLN A 528 -23.71 26.89 19.52
CA GLN A 528 -23.32 26.76 20.93
C GLN A 528 -22.60 28.01 21.50
N ARG A 529 -22.20 28.95 20.64
CA ARG A 529 -21.73 30.29 21.05
C ARG A 529 -22.90 31.24 21.13
#